data_AF-A0A2P5DAQ7-F1
#
_entry.id   AF-A0A2P5DAQ7-F1
#
_cell.length_a   1.000
_cell.length_b   1.000
_cell.length_c   1.000
_cell.angle_alpha   90.00
_cell.angle_beta   90.00
_cell.angle_gamma   90.00
#
_symmetry.space_group_name_H-M   'P 1'
#
loop_
_entity.id
_entity.type
_entity.pdbx_description
1 polymer ?
#
loop_
_entity_poly.entity_id
_entity_poly.type
_entity_poly.pdbx_seq_one_letter_code
_entity_poly.pdbx_strand_id
1 'polypeptide(L)'
;MRAGNLAFREGRCEEAINCYSRANSIKPCDPVILGNRSAAYIRFGKYLMQRPASSSENRPLNGLDPTTHAELALKDAEKLISVRSNAVKPYMLKAGALILLEKYEMARDVILSGLQVDPFSNSLRISLQKLESIQGSLMGRRNHGRPERSDEFDCTLCLKLLYEPITTPCGHSFCQSCLFQSMDRGNKCPLCRTVLFIGPRSCSISVTLNNIIQKNFPVEYAERKSEHESLTSFGVDLMPLFVMEVVIPCQRFPLHIFEPRYRLMVRRIMEGSHRMGMVIVDPTTGSLADFACEVEITECEPLPDGRFYLEIESRRRFRIIRSWDQDGYRVAEIEWVQDIIPPEGTIEREELLELTSNAAEHTRSWIRRAKDAAQYDQRKLEKLHNLESMMPSVRDPEGFSFWLATLSNLRPQDRLELLRIRDTKERIKRGLIFLKTDQGCRMQ
;
A
#
# COMPACT_ATOMS: atom_id res chain seq x y z
N MET A 1 25.68 -9.28 -23.96
CA MET A 1 25.33 -8.00 -24.61
C MET A 1 24.21 -8.10 -25.65
N ARG A 2 24.34 -8.89 -26.74
CA ARG A 2 23.29 -8.99 -27.79
C ARG A 2 21.91 -9.39 -27.24
N ALA A 3 21.84 -10.41 -26.39
CA ALA A 3 20.60 -10.84 -25.72
C ALA A 3 19.98 -9.73 -24.84
N GLY A 4 20.80 -9.01 -24.06
CA GLY A 4 20.32 -7.88 -23.25
C GLY A 4 19.77 -6.73 -24.09
N ASN A 5 20.42 -6.40 -25.22
CA ASN A 5 19.94 -5.36 -26.13
C ASN A 5 18.62 -5.76 -26.82
N LEU A 6 18.41 -7.06 -27.08
CA LEU A 6 17.15 -7.58 -27.61
C LEU A 6 16.04 -7.45 -26.56
N ALA A 7 16.26 -7.99 -25.36
CA ALA A 7 15.31 -7.90 -24.24
C ALA A 7 14.94 -6.46 -23.90
N PHE A 8 15.91 -5.54 -23.91
CA PHE A 8 15.67 -4.12 -23.65
C PHE A 8 14.78 -3.48 -24.73
N ARG A 9 14.97 -3.82 -26.01
CA ARG A 9 14.12 -3.30 -27.10
C ARG A 9 12.68 -3.82 -26.98
N GLU A 10 12.53 -5.08 -26.61
CA GLU A 10 11.23 -5.74 -26.44
C GLU A 10 10.54 -5.41 -25.10
N GLY A 11 11.11 -4.48 -24.30
CA GLY A 11 10.52 -4.03 -23.04
C GLY A 11 10.69 -4.98 -21.86
N ARG A 12 11.35 -6.14 -22.05
CA ARG A 12 11.69 -7.11 -20.99
C ARG A 12 12.89 -6.62 -20.19
N CYS A 13 12.65 -5.62 -19.34
CA CYS A 13 13.72 -4.90 -18.65
C CYS A 13 14.44 -5.76 -17.60
N GLU A 14 13.76 -6.66 -16.90
CA GLU A 14 14.40 -7.59 -15.93
C GLU A 14 15.41 -8.52 -16.62
N GLU A 15 15.02 -9.16 -17.73
CA GLU A 15 15.92 -9.99 -18.54
C GLU A 15 17.12 -9.18 -19.06
N ALA A 16 16.87 -7.93 -19.49
CA ALA A 16 17.92 -7.04 -19.95
C ALA A 16 18.90 -6.72 -18.81
N ILE A 17 18.41 -6.35 -17.62
CA ILE A 17 19.22 -6.08 -16.42
C ILE A 17 20.07 -7.30 -16.08
N ASN A 18 19.48 -8.50 -16.06
CA ASN A 18 20.21 -9.74 -15.77
C ASN A 18 21.33 -10.01 -16.79
N CYS A 19 21.04 -9.81 -18.08
CA CYS A 19 22.04 -9.96 -19.14
C CYS A 19 23.18 -8.94 -19.03
N TYR A 20 22.88 -7.68 -18.71
CA TYR A 20 23.89 -6.65 -18.55
C TYR A 20 24.69 -6.81 -17.27
N SER A 21 24.07 -7.24 -16.17
CA SER A 21 24.75 -7.54 -14.90
C SER A 21 25.76 -8.67 -15.07
N ARG A 22 25.37 -9.77 -15.74
CA ARG A 22 26.31 -10.84 -16.11
C ARG A 22 27.48 -10.33 -16.96
N ALA A 23 27.19 -9.49 -17.95
CA ALA A 23 28.23 -8.90 -18.78
C ALA A 23 29.18 -7.99 -17.98
N ASN A 24 28.66 -7.23 -17.02
CA ASN A 24 29.44 -6.36 -16.14
C ASN A 24 30.32 -7.16 -15.16
N SER A 25 29.90 -8.36 -14.74
CA SER A 25 30.74 -9.25 -13.93
C SER A 25 31.94 -9.79 -14.70
N ILE A 26 31.80 -9.99 -16.01
CA ILE A 26 32.88 -10.46 -16.89
C ILE A 26 33.82 -9.32 -17.27
N LYS A 27 33.26 -8.16 -17.63
CA LYS A 27 34.02 -6.98 -18.05
C LYS A 27 33.56 -5.75 -17.28
N PRO A 28 34.04 -5.56 -16.03
CA PRO A 28 33.65 -4.42 -15.22
C PRO A 28 34.14 -3.11 -15.87
N CYS A 29 33.41 -2.03 -15.61
CA CYS A 29 33.73 -0.68 -16.09
C CYS A 29 33.67 -0.49 -17.62
N ASP A 30 33.17 -1.46 -18.39
CA ASP A 30 32.92 -1.26 -19.81
C ASP A 30 31.83 -0.18 -20.03
N PRO A 31 32.12 0.90 -20.76
CA PRO A 31 31.19 2.02 -20.91
C PRO A 31 29.85 1.66 -21.58
N VAL A 32 29.85 0.67 -22.48
CA VAL A 32 28.65 0.23 -23.18
C VAL A 32 27.78 -0.58 -22.23
N ILE A 33 28.40 -1.45 -21.43
CA ILE A 33 27.69 -2.27 -20.43
C ILE A 33 27.07 -1.38 -19.36
N LEU A 34 27.86 -0.48 -18.74
CA LEU A 34 27.37 0.45 -17.71
C LEU A 34 26.23 1.32 -18.24
N GLY A 35 26.38 1.89 -19.43
CA GLY A 35 25.36 2.74 -20.03
C GLY A 35 24.06 2.00 -20.33
N ASN A 36 24.14 0.77 -20.84
CA ASN A 36 22.94 -0.03 -21.15
C ASN A 36 22.28 -0.57 -19.88
N ARG A 37 23.08 -0.94 -18.87
CA ARG A 37 22.56 -1.41 -17.58
C ARG A 37 21.86 -0.28 -16.81
N SER A 38 22.48 0.90 -16.72
CA SER A 38 21.86 2.10 -16.13
C SER A 38 20.55 2.47 -16.83
N ALA A 39 20.53 2.46 -18.17
CA ALA A 39 19.30 2.70 -18.93
C ALA A 39 18.19 1.67 -18.65
N ALA A 40 18.57 0.39 -18.49
CA ALA A 40 17.64 -0.68 -18.14
C ALA A 40 17.04 -0.50 -16.74
N TYR A 41 17.88 -0.17 -15.75
CA TYR A 41 17.43 0.18 -14.41
C TYR A 41 16.47 1.37 -14.40
N ILE A 42 16.77 2.45 -15.12
CA ILE A 42 15.89 3.64 -15.20
C ILE A 42 14.56 3.29 -15.87
N ARG A 43 14.59 2.57 -16.99
CA ARG A 43 13.37 2.20 -17.71
C ARG A 43 12.47 1.32 -16.85
N PHE A 44 13.06 0.34 -16.16
CA PHE A 44 12.30 -0.53 -15.28
C PHE A 44 11.76 0.20 -14.05
N GLY A 45 12.58 1.03 -13.40
CA GLY A 45 12.14 1.88 -12.29
C GLY A 45 10.95 2.78 -12.67
N LYS A 46 10.98 3.41 -13.86
CA LYS A 46 9.84 4.18 -14.38
C LYS A 46 8.60 3.32 -14.59
N TYR A 47 8.76 2.14 -15.16
CA TYR A 47 7.66 1.19 -15.35
C TYR A 47 7.03 0.79 -14.01
N LEU A 48 7.84 0.50 -12.99
CA LEU A 48 7.34 0.13 -11.67
C LEU A 48 6.57 1.27 -10.99
N MET A 49 7.06 2.52 -11.11
CA MET A 49 6.41 3.71 -10.54
C MET A 49 5.09 4.08 -11.25
N GLN A 50 4.96 3.76 -12.53
CA GLN A 50 3.78 4.08 -13.34
C GLN A 50 2.82 2.88 -13.47
N ARG A 51 3.09 1.80 -12.75
CA ARG A 51 2.31 0.58 -12.85
C ARG A 51 0.94 0.80 -12.19
N PRO A 52 -0.18 0.59 -12.91
CA PRO A 52 -1.51 0.72 -12.33
C PRO A 52 -1.70 -0.27 -11.17
N ALA A 53 -2.50 0.10 -10.16
CA ALA A 53 -2.80 -0.80 -9.04
C ALA A 53 -3.31 -2.18 -9.51
N SER A 54 -4.22 -2.23 -10.50
CA SER A 54 -4.74 -3.48 -11.10
C SER A 54 -3.66 -4.41 -11.64
N SER A 55 -2.59 -3.83 -12.19
CA SER A 55 -1.50 -4.63 -12.74
C SER A 55 -0.67 -5.27 -11.63
N SER A 56 -0.54 -4.59 -10.48
CA SER A 56 0.17 -5.10 -9.31
C SER A 56 -0.61 -6.14 -8.52
N GLU A 57 -1.94 -6.06 -8.53
CA GLU A 57 -2.84 -7.03 -7.90
C GLU A 57 -2.76 -8.41 -8.57
N ASN A 58 -2.74 -8.44 -9.91
CA ASN A 58 -2.73 -9.69 -10.68
C ASN A 58 -1.35 -10.34 -10.85
N ARG A 59 -0.28 -9.58 -10.61
CA ARG A 59 1.09 -10.06 -10.76
C ARG A 59 1.97 -9.37 -9.71
N PRO A 60 2.16 -9.98 -8.53
CA PRO A 60 3.05 -9.44 -7.52
C PRO A 60 4.45 -9.27 -8.11
N LEU A 61 5.07 -8.14 -7.82
CA LEU A 61 6.45 -7.89 -8.22
C LEU A 61 7.36 -8.50 -7.18
N ASN A 62 8.06 -9.55 -7.56
CA ASN A 62 9.15 -10.09 -6.78
C ASN A 62 10.44 -9.44 -7.27
N GLY A 63 11.17 -8.77 -6.39
CA GLY A 63 12.43 -8.14 -6.76
C GLY A 63 12.74 -6.86 -5.98
N LEU A 64 13.66 -6.07 -6.52
CA LEU A 64 14.08 -4.81 -5.92
C LEU A 64 13.00 -3.74 -6.15
N ASP A 65 12.83 -2.82 -5.19
CA ASP A 65 11.90 -1.72 -5.34
C ASP A 65 12.41 -0.68 -6.37
N PRO A 66 11.56 0.25 -6.84
CA PRO A 66 11.95 1.26 -7.84
C PRO A 66 13.11 2.15 -7.38
N THR A 67 13.22 2.44 -6.08
CA THR A 67 14.29 3.25 -5.50
C THR A 67 15.61 2.53 -5.64
N THR A 68 15.67 1.25 -5.26
CA THR A 68 16.89 0.44 -5.42
C THR A 68 17.32 0.36 -6.89
N HIS A 69 16.38 0.20 -7.83
CA HIS A 69 16.70 0.25 -9.26
C HIS A 69 17.31 1.61 -9.65
N ALA A 70 16.76 2.72 -9.17
CA ALA A 70 17.30 4.05 -9.45
C ALA A 70 18.68 4.29 -8.82
N GLU A 71 18.96 3.76 -7.62
CA GLU A 71 20.28 3.81 -6.99
C GLU A 71 21.33 3.01 -7.78
N LEU A 72 20.98 1.81 -8.25
CA LEU A 72 21.84 1.01 -9.13
C LEU A 72 22.10 1.72 -10.46
N ALA A 73 21.08 2.37 -11.03
CA ALA A 73 21.24 3.20 -12.22
C ALA A 73 22.21 4.37 -11.99
N LEU A 74 22.07 5.05 -10.86
CA LEU A 74 22.90 6.18 -10.47
C LEU A 74 24.37 5.76 -10.33
N LYS A 75 24.62 4.65 -9.64
CA LYS A 75 25.97 4.08 -9.46
C LYS A 75 26.65 3.77 -10.79
N ASP A 76 25.90 3.21 -11.74
CA ASP A 76 26.42 2.92 -13.07
C ASP A 76 26.66 4.19 -13.90
N ALA A 77 25.77 5.18 -13.79
CA ALA A 77 25.92 6.45 -14.49
C ALA A 77 27.12 7.26 -13.97
N GLU A 78 27.38 7.24 -12.66
CA GLU A 78 28.54 7.92 -12.05
C GLU A 78 29.86 7.27 -12.48
N LYS A 79 29.93 5.93 -12.46
CA LYS A 79 31.06 5.20 -13.03
C LYS A 79 31.23 5.47 -14.52
N LEU A 80 30.14 5.63 -15.26
CA LEU A 80 30.22 5.93 -16.67
C LEU A 80 30.75 7.35 -16.93
N ILE A 81 30.38 8.34 -16.11
CA ILE A 81 30.94 9.71 -16.17
C ILE A 81 32.44 9.67 -15.89
N SER A 82 32.90 8.90 -14.90
CA SER A 82 34.32 8.81 -14.59
C SER A 82 35.16 8.16 -15.70
N VAL A 83 34.54 7.29 -16.52
CA VAL A 83 35.22 6.63 -17.65
C VAL A 83 35.06 7.40 -18.96
N ARG A 84 33.96 8.15 -19.14
CA ARG A 84 33.64 8.92 -20.37
C ARG A 84 32.95 10.24 -20.03
N SER A 85 33.71 11.24 -19.61
CA SER A 85 33.21 12.59 -19.29
C SER A 85 32.73 13.39 -20.51
N ASN A 86 33.23 13.10 -21.71
CA ASN A 86 32.99 13.94 -22.90
C ASN A 86 31.75 13.52 -23.71
N ALA A 87 30.83 12.76 -23.12
CA ALA A 87 29.61 12.30 -23.78
C ALA A 87 28.37 12.80 -23.03
N VAL A 88 27.28 13.03 -23.75
CA VAL A 88 25.99 13.47 -23.19
C VAL A 88 25.26 12.35 -22.44
N LYS A 89 25.36 11.11 -22.95
CA LYS A 89 24.62 9.93 -22.44
C LYS A 89 24.81 9.68 -20.92
N PRO A 90 26.01 9.75 -20.33
CA PRO A 90 26.22 9.57 -18.90
C PRO A 90 25.48 10.60 -18.04
N TYR A 91 25.46 11.87 -18.44
CA TYR A 91 24.71 12.94 -17.76
C TYR A 91 23.20 12.70 -17.84
N MET A 92 22.70 12.28 -19.02
CA MET A 92 21.27 11.92 -19.16
C MET A 92 20.88 10.75 -18.26
N LEU A 93 21.71 9.72 -18.16
CA LEU A 93 21.44 8.57 -17.32
C LEU A 93 21.49 8.96 -15.83
N LYS A 94 22.48 9.76 -15.41
CA LYS A 94 22.58 10.25 -14.04
C LYS A 94 21.37 11.12 -13.68
N ALA A 95 20.98 12.04 -14.54
CA ALA A 95 19.77 12.86 -14.36
C ALA A 95 18.50 12.00 -14.31
N GLY A 96 18.36 11.01 -15.21
CA GLY A 96 17.23 10.10 -15.23
C GLY A 96 17.10 9.25 -13.96
N ALA A 97 18.21 8.81 -13.39
CA ALA A 97 18.26 8.11 -12.11
C ALA A 97 17.90 9.05 -10.94
N LEU A 98 18.41 10.28 -10.94
CA LEU A 98 18.10 11.29 -9.92
C LEU A 98 16.61 11.69 -9.94
N ILE A 99 16.00 11.82 -11.12
CA ILE A 99 14.55 12.08 -11.25
C ILE A 99 13.73 10.94 -10.64
N LEU A 100 14.11 9.68 -10.86
CA LEU A 100 13.44 8.53 -10.23
C LEU A 100 13.58 8.50 -8.71
N LEU A 101 14.68 9.04 -8.20
CA LEU A 101 14.92 9.25 -6.77
C LEU A 101 14.29 10.54 -6.24
N GLU A 102 13.51 11.26 -7.06
CA GLU A 102 12.90 12.55 -6.75
C GLU A 102 13.91 13.65 -6.35
N LYS A 103 15.16 13.52 -6.81
CA LYS A 103 16.26 14.45 -6.58
C LYS A 103 16.33 15.49 -7.71
N TYR A 104 15.27 16.27 -7.88
CA TYR A 104 15.07 17.15 -9.05
C TYR A 104 16.14 18.23 -9.21
N GLU A 105 16.55 18.90 -8.12
CA GLU A 105 17.60 19.93 -8.20
C GLU A 105 18.94 19.35 -8.65
N MET A 106 19.35 18.22 -8.07
CA MET A 106 20.56 17.55 -8.53
C MET A 106 20.44 17.01 -9.95
N ALA A 107 19.26 16.59 -10.37
CA ALA A 107 19.03 16.21 -11.76
C ALA A 107 19.19 17.41 -12.69
N ARG A 108 18.69 18.59 -12.29
CA ARG A 108 18.87 19.87 -13.01
C ARG A 108 20.34 20.23 -13.14
N ASP A 109 21.10 20.21 -12.05
CA ASP A 109 22.54 20.52 -12.07
C ASP A 109 23.31 19.58 -13.01
N VAL A 110 22.96 18.29 -12.99
CA VAL A 110 23.57 17.28 -13.88
C VAL A 110 23.18 17.52 -15.34
N ILE A 111 21.95 17.94 -15.62
CA ILE A 111 21.50 18.28 -16.97
C ILE A 111 22.25 19.52 -17.48
N LEU A 112 22.38 20.55 -16.66
CA LEU A 112 23.15 21.76 -16.98
C LEU A 112 24.63 21.43 -17.22
N SER A 113 25.23 20.58 -16.37
CA SER A 113 26.59 20.07 -16.57
C SER A 113 26.72 19.31 -17.90
N GLY A 114 25.71 18.52 -18.28
CA GLY A 114 25.68 17.84 -19.57
C GLY A 114 25.54 18.79 -20.77
N LEU A 115 24.81 19.90 -20.60
CA LEU A 115 24.68 20.94 -21.62
C LEU A 115 25.96 21.78 -21.78
N GLN A 116 26.82 21.83 -20.77
CA GLN A 116 28.18 22.38 -20.93
C GLN A 116 29.05 21.50 -21.82
N VAL A 117 28.83 20.18 -21.83
CA VAL A 117 29.54 19.22 -22.71
C VAL A 117 29.00 19.31 -24.15
N ASP A 118 27.69 19.41 -24.31
CA ASP A 118 27.04 19.63 -25.60
C ASP A 118 25.85 20.58 -25.47
N PRO A 119 26.04 21.88 -25.78
CA PRO A 119 24.98 22.88 -25.70
C PRO A 119 23.79 22.58 -26.61
N PHE A 120 23.97 21.81 -27.70
CA PHE A 120 22.96 21.54 -28.73
C PHE A 120 22.21 20.23 -28.50
N SER A 121 22.43 19.56 -27.37
CA SER A 121 21.74 18.32 -27.02
C SER A 121 20.24 18.53 -26.80
N ASN A 122 19.44 18.20 -27.82
CA ASN A 122 17.98 18.27 -27.77
C ASN A 122 17.39 17.44 -26.61
N SER A 123 17.95 16.26 -26.35
CA SER A 123 17.46 15.37 -25.29
C SER A 123 17.68 15.92 -23.89
N LEU A 124 18.78 16.63 -23.63
CA LEU A 124 19.01 17.31 -22.36
C LEU A 124 18.13 18.56 -22.23
N ARG A 125 17.97 19.36 -23.29
CA ARG A 125 17.07 20.53 -23.31
C ARG A 125 15.62 20.13 -23.04
N ILE A 126 15.12 19.08 -23.69
CA ILE A 126 13.77 18.54 -23.44
C ILE A 126 13.65 18.03 -21.99
N SER A 127 14.67 17.36 -21.47
CA SER A 127 14.67 16.89 -20.08
C SER A 127 14.65 18.05 -19.08
N LEU A 128 15.38 19.13 -19.35
CA LEU A 128 15.40 20.35 -18.56
C LEU A 128 14.02 21.03 -18.60
N GLN A 129 13.48 21.26 -19.80
CA GLN A 129 12.16 21.86 -19.97
C GLN A 129 11.06 21.04 -19.31
N LYS A 130 11.14 19.70 -19.37
CA LYS A 130 10.20 18.82 -18.68
C LYS A 130 10.31 18.97 -17.17
N LEU A 131 11.52 19.04 -16.63
CA LEU A 131 11.76 19.24 -15.19
C LEU A 131 11.26 20.61 -14.72
N GLU A 132 11.51 21.65 -15.51
CA GLU A 132 11.00 23.02 -15.30
C GLU A 132 9.48 23.09 -15.44
N SER A 133 8.86 22.30 -16.33
CA SER A 133 7.39 22.22 -16.47
C SER A 133 6.72 21.44 -15.33
N ILE A 134 7.42 20.49 -14.71
CA ILE A 134 6.96 19.81 -13.49
C ILE A 134 6.97 20.81 -12.34
N GLN A 135 8.07 21.58 -12.19
CA GLN A 135 8.13 22.72 -11.26
C GLN A 135 7.05 23.78 -11.57
N GLY A 136 6.82 24.08 -12.86
CA GLY A 136 5.83 25.04 -13.35
C GLY A 136 4.38 24.60 -13.20
N SER A 137 4.06 23.31 -13.32
CA SER A 137 2.70 22.76 -13.11
C SER A 137 2.33 22.69 -11.63
N LEU A 138 3.32 22.53 -10.75
CA LEU A 138 3.14 22.77 -9.31
C LEU A 138 2.94 24.27 -9.01
N MET A 139 3.56 25.17 -9.77
CA MET A 139 3.35 26.62 -9.69
C MET A 139 2.09 27.13 -10.42
N GLY A 140 1.49 26.34 -11.32
CA GLY A 140 0.36 26.72 -12.18
C GLY A 140 -1.00 26.84 -11.49
N ARG A 141 -1.10 26.54 -10.19
CA ARG A 141 -2.27 26.88 -9.36
C ARG A 141 -2.18 28.28 -8.71
N ARG A 142 -1.18 29.10 -9.06
CA ARG A 142 -0.92 30.40 -8.41
C ARG A 142 -1.74 31.60 -8.90
N ASN A 143 -2.77 31.44 -9.74
CA ASN A 143 -3.53 32.60 -10.24
C ASN A 143 -5.00 32.62 -9.81
N HIS A 144 -5.24 32.93 -8.53
CA HIS A 144 -6.34 33.80 -8.11
C HIS A 144 -5.79 34.78 -7.05
N GLY A 145 -5.90 36.08 -7.35
CA GLY A 145 -5.12 37.12 -6.69
C GLY A 145 -5.42 37.31 -5.20
N ARG A 146 -4.35 37.37 -4.41
CA ARG A 146 -4.22 38.04 -3.10
C ARG A 146 -2.73 38.03 -2.69
N PRO A 147 -2.29 38.91 -1.76
CA PRO A 147 -0.91 39.44 -1.71
C PRO A 147 0.18 38.40 -1.46
N GLU A 148 1.39 38.69 -1.95
CA GLU A 148 2.58 37.83 -1.99
C GLU A 148 2.88 37.15 -0.65
N ARG A 149 2.57 35.85 -0.59
CA ARG A 149 3.15 34.95 0.40
C ARG A 149 4.61 34.71 0.02
N SER A 150 5.54 35.00 0.93
CA SER A 150 6.92 34.50 0.80
C SER A 150 6.90 32.97 0.87
N ASP A 151 7.56 32.29 -0.07
CA ASP A 151 7.64 30.82 -0.18
C ASP A 151 8.31 30.14 1.05
N GLU A 152 8.70 30.93 2.06
CA GLU A 152 9.30 30.51 3.35
C GLU A 152 8.45 29.53 4.17
N PHE A 153 7.13 29.54 4.01
CA PHE A 153 6.21 28.66 4.75
C PHE A 153 5.73 27.45 3.95
N ASP A 154 6.37 27.18 2.81
CA ASP A 154 5.99 26.07 1.95
C ASP A 154 6.77 24.80 2.22
N CYS A 155 6.03 23.69 2.19
CA CYS A 155 6.64 22.38 2.21
C CYS A 155 7.30 22.11 0.86
N THR A 156 8.60 21.84 0.85
CA THR A 156 9.33 21.57 -0.40
C THR A 156 8.96 20.24 -1.08
N LEU A 157 8.14 19.41 -0.43
CA LEU A 157 7.67 18.14 -0.97
C LEU A 157 6.34 18.29 -1.72
N CYS A 158 5.36 18.95 -1.13
CA CYS A 158 4.05 19.17 -1.77
C CYS A 158 3.90 20.54 -2.42
N LEU A 159 4.85 21.46 -2.19
CA LEU A 159 4.88 22.84 -2.68
C LEU A 159 3.62 23.65 -2.29
N LYS A 160 3.04 23.31 -1.14
CA LYS A 160 1.91 24.00 -0.52
C LYS A 160 2.31 24.49 0.87
N LEU A 161 1.46 25.32 1.46
CA LEU A 161 1.60 25.74 2.86
C LEU A 161 1.84 24.51 3.75
N LEU A 162 2.85 24.62 4.61
CA LEU A 162 3.14 23.64 5.65
C LEU A 162 1.90 23.39 6.52
N TYR A 163 1.48 22.12 6.58
CA TYR A 163 0.40 21.64 7.43
C TYR A 163 0.99 20.65 8.42
N GLU A 164 0.72 20.88 9.71
CA GLU A 164 1.35 20.16 10.82
C GLU A 164 2.88 19.99 10.60
N PRO A 165 3.61 21.11 10.52
CA PRO A 165 5.01 21.08 10.15
C PRO A 165 5.85 20.33 11.16
N ILE A 166 6.76 19.50 10.68
CA ILE A 166 7.82 18.88 11.46
C ILE A 166 9.15 19.51 11.06
N THR A 167 9.91 19.98 12.05
CA THR A 167 11.28 20.45 11.87
C THR A 167 12.24 19.32 12.23
N THR A 168 12.97 18.83 11.22
CA THR A 168 13.95 17.77 11.38
C THR A 168 15.19 18.27 12.16
N PRO A 169 16.00 17.37 12.79
CA PRO A 169 17.24 17.76 13.47
C PRO A 169 18.25 18.52 12.61
N CYS A 170 18.17 18.39 11.28
CA CYS A 170 18.99 19.16 10.34
C CYS A 170 18.45 20.56 10.01
N GLY A 171 17.38 21.00 10.68
CA GLY A 171 16.80 22.35 10.55
C GLY A 171 15.74 22.52 9.46
N HIS A 172 15.50 21.50 8.64
CA HIS A 172 14.52 21.56 7.55
C HIS A 172 13.10 21.20 8.01
N SER A 173 12.11 21.94 7.52
CA SER A 173 10.70 21.76 7.87
C SER A 173 9.86 21.22 6.73
N PHE A 174 8.97 20.26 7.03
CA PHE A 174 8.08 19.62 6.06
C PHE A 174 6.69 19.39 6.68
N CYS A 175 5.64 19.18 5.89
CA CYS A 175 4.41 18.62 6.44
C CYS A 175 4.71 17.25 7.05
N GLN A 176 4.13 16.93 8.21
CA GLN A 176 4.31 15.63 8.86
C GLN A 176 4.08 14.45 7.92
N SER A 177 2.93 14.45 7.22
CA SER A 177 2.55 13.41 6.26
C SER A 177 3.55 13.30 5.10
N CYS A 178 4.01 14.43 4.55
CA CYS A 178 4.99 14.45 3.45
C CYS A 178 6.35 13.89 3.88
N LEU A 179 6.84 14.26 5.07
CA LEU A 179 8.12 13.74 5.57
C LEU A 179 8.07 12.23 5.75
N PHE A 180 7.04 11.71 6.43
CA PHE A 180 6.92 10.27 6.63
C PHE A 180 6.71 9.51 5.31
N GLN A 181 6.02 10.11 4.34
CA GLN A 181 5.90 9.53 3.00
C GLN A 181 7.24 9.47 2.26
N SER A 182 8.10 10.48 2.42
CA SER A 182 9.46 10.40 1.89
C SER A 182 10.30 9.36 2.62
N MET A 183 10.10 9.19 3.93
CA MET A 183 10.86 8.25 4.75
C MET A 183 10.55 6.78 4.44
N ASP A 184 9.42 6.49 3.77
CA ASP A 184 9.12 5.15 3.24
C ASP A 184 10.19 4.62 2.27
N ARG A 185 11.00 5.50 1.69
CA ARG A 185 12.10 5.15 0.78
C ARG A 185 13.47 5.27 1.44
N GLY A 186 13.52 5.72 2.70
CA GLY A 186 14.74 5.80 3.50
C GLY A 186 14.75 6.95 4.52
N ASN A 187 15.44 6.74 5.64
CA ASN A 187 15.51 7.67 6.78
C ASN A 187 16.51 8.82 6.54
N LYS A 188 16.33 9.61 5.47
CA LYS A 188 17.16 10.76 5.14
C LYS A 188 16.30 12.00 4.93
N CYS A 189 16.82 13.16 5.27
CA CYS A 189 16.17 14.44 4.99
C CYS A 189 15.98 14.60 3.47
N PRO A 190 14.77 14.90 2.98
CA PRO A 190 14.53 15.10 1.56
C PRO A 190 15.34 16.26 0.96
N LEU A 191 15.65 17.28 1.77
CA LEU A 191 16.40 18.47 1.34
C LEU A 191 17.92 18.26 1.40
N CYS A 192 18.48 18.04 2.58
CA CYS A 192 19.94 17.98 2.76
C CYS A 192 20.52 16.56 2.87
N ARG A 193 19.66 15.52 2.87
CA ARG A 193 20.04 14.09 2.94
C ARG A 193 20.72 13.63 4.22
N THR A 194 20.80 14.48 5.24
CA THR A 194 21.20 14.07 6.58
C THR A 194 20.35 12.90 7.03
N VAL A 195 20.98 11.85 7.56
CA VAL A 195 20.27 10.69 8.13
C VAL A 195 19.47 11.17 9.33
N LEU A 196 18.17 10.89 9.32
CA LEU A 196 17.24 11.31 10.36
C LEU A 196 16.96 10.14 11.30
N PHE A 197 17.37 10.26 12.56
CA PHE A 197 17.03 9.31 13.62
C PHE A 197 15.71 9.69 14.28
N ILE A 198 14.67 9.85 13.47
CA ILE A 198 13.33 10.25 13.89
C ILE A 198 12.33 9.19 13.44
N GLY A 199 11.23 9.06 14.17
CA GLY A 199 10.10 8.21 13.82
C GLY A 199 8.79 8.86 14.28
N PRO A 200 7.64 8.25 13.98
CA PRO A 200 6.33 8.82 14.30
C PRO A 200 6.16 9.23 15.76
N ARG A 201 6.81 8.52 16.68
CA ARG A 201 6.76 8.80 18.13
C ARG A 201 7.81 9.80 18.62
N SER A 202 8.91 9.98 17.90
CA SER A 202 10.01 10.88 18.29
C SER A 202 10.03 12.20 17.52
N CYS A 203 9.11 12.37 16.57
CA CYS A 203 9.00 13.56 15.75
C CYS A 203 7.66 14.26 16.00
N SER A 204 7.71 15.34 16.77
CA SER A 204 6.54 16.15 17.09
C SER A 204 6.37 17.30 16.11
N ILE A 205 5.13 17.76 15.98
CA ILE A 205 4.80 18.98 15.25
C ILE A 205 5.57 20.15 15.88
N SER A 206 6.19 20.96 15.04
CA SER A 206 6.83 22.23 15.40
C SER A 206 5.75 23.23 15.78
N VAL A 207 5.37 23.23 17.05
CA VAL A 207 4.26 24.04 17.59
C VAL A 207 4.42 25.52 17.24
N THR A 208 5.63 26.07 17.40
CA THR A 208 5.91 27.48 17.09
C THR A 208 5.68 27.78 15.62
N LEU A 209 6.22 26.96 14.71
CA LEU A 209 6.04 27.16 13.27
C LEU A 209 4.58 26.98 12.86
N ASN A 210 3.91 25.97 13.41
CA ASN A 210 2.49 25.73 13.17
C ASN A 210 1.62 26.92 13.61
N ASN A 211 1.88 27.49 14.78
CA ASN A 211 1.15 28.66 15.30
C ASN A 211 1.39 29.92 14.46
N ILE A 212 2.62 30.15 14.02
CA ILE A 212 2.97 31.26 13.11
C ILE A 212 2.18 31.11 11.80
N ILE A 213 2.14 29.90 11.24
CA ILE A 213 1.42 29.63 9.99
C ILE A 213 -0.08 29.82 10.18
N GLN A 214 -0.69 29.24 11.21
CA GLN A 214 -2.13 29.38 11.47
C GLN A 214 -2.55 30.85 11.67
N LYS A 215 -1.71 31.64 12.35
CA LYS A 215 -1.99 33.06 12.61
C LYS A 215 -1.87 33.91 11.35
N ASN A 216 -0.86 33.66 10.52
CA ASN A 216 -0.60 34.48 9.33
C ASN A 216 -1.39 34.04 8.09
N PHE A 217 -1.73 32.74 7.99
CA PHE A 217 -2.39 32.12 6.83
C PHE A 217 -3.59 31.24 7.24
N PRO A 218 -4.57 31.77 7.99
CA PRO A 218 -5.65 30.97 8.57
C PRO A 218 -6.54 30.28 7.51
N VAL A 219 -6.81 30.97 6.39
CA VAL A 219 -7.65 30.43 5.31
C VAL A 219 -6.94 29.29 4.59
N GLU A 220 -5.71 29.52 4.13
CA GLU A 220 -4.90 28.51 3.45
C GLU A 220 -4.64 27.30 4.37
N TYR A 221 -4.38 27.53 5.66
CA TYR A 221 -4.19 26.43 6.62
C TYR A 221 -5.47 25.61 6.79
N ALA A 222 -6.64 26.25 6.82
CA ALA A 222 -7.93 25.55 6.85
C ALA A 222 -8.18 24.72 5.58
N GLU A 223 -7.79 25.23 4.40
CA GLU A 223 -7.83 24.46 3.14
C GLU A 223 -6.92 23.23 3.20
N ARG A 224 -5.69 23.40 3.73
CA ARG A 224 -4.75 22.28 3.92
C ARG A 224 -5.28 21.24 4.90
N LYS A 225 -5.94 21.69 5.96
CA LYS A 225 -6.63 20.82 6.93
C LYS A 225 -7.73 20.01 6.24
N SER A 226 -8.61 20.66 5.48
CA SER A 226 -9.69 19.99 4.75
C SER A 226 -9.16 18.99 3.71
N GLU A 227 -8.08 19.34 2.99
CA GLU A 227 -7.41 18.42 2.07
C GLU A 227 -6.89 17.17 2.82
N HIS A 228 -6.24 17.37 3.97
CA HIS A 228 -5.72 16.27 4.78
C HIS A 228 -6.85 15.38 5.32
N GLU A 229 -7.90 15.97 5.89
CA GLU A 229 -9.08 15.25 6.39
C GLU A 229 -9.73 14.41 5.29
N SER A 230 -9.80 14.91 4.05
CA SER A 230 -10.36 14.15 2.91
C SER A 230 -9.57 12.88 2.56
N LEU A 231 -8.29 12.80 2.96
CA LEU A 231 -7.40 11.66 2.69
C LEU A 231 -7.34 10.65 3.85
N THR A 232 -7.64 11.08 5.08
CA THR A 232 -7.54 10.25 6.30
C THR A 232 -8.91 9.83 6.82
N SER A 233 -9.93 10.65 6.62
CA SER A 233 -11.31 10.41 7.04
C SER A 233 -12.17 10.09 5.83
N PHE A 234 -12.14 8.82 5.43
CA PHE A 234 -13.09 8.29 4.45
C PHE A 234 -14.50 8.37 5.05
N GLY A 235 -15.45 8.86 4.26
CA GLY A 235 -16.87 8.82 4.64
C GLY A 235 -17.34 7.37 4.88
N VAL A 236 -18.53 7.22 5.47
CA VAL A 236 -19.07 5.90 5.88
C VAL A 236 -19.20 4.91 4.71
N ASP A 237 -19.32 5.44 3.49
CA ASP A 237 -19.56 4.68 2.26
C ASP A 237 -18.31 4.58 1.37
N LEU A 238 -17.14 5.03 1.87
CA LEU A 238 -15.86 4.94 1.17
C LEU A 238 -14.92 4.00 1.91
N MET A 239 -14.31 3.08 1.18
CA MET A 239 -13.44 2.06 1.76
C MET A 239 -12.11 1.93 0.98
N PRO A 240 -10.97 2.20 1.62
CA PRO A 240 -9.66 1.78 1.11
C PRO A 240 -9.59 0.27 1.03
N LEU A 241 -9.09 -0.28 -0.07
CA LEU A 241 -9.07 -1.71 -0.33
C LEU A 241 -7.66 -2.27 -0.32
N PHE A 242 -7.47 -3.32 0.47
CA PHE A 242 -6.32 -4.22 0.42
C PHE A 242 -6.67 -5.45 -0.41
N VAL A 243 -6.04 -5.56 -1.58
CA VAL A 243 -6.37 -6.60 -2.56
C VAL A 243 -5.40 -7.76 -2.41
N MET A 244 -5.86 -8.88 -1.82
CA MET A 244 -5.04 -10.07 -1.60
C MET A 244 -5.86 -11.35 -1.46
N GLU A 245 -6.75 -11.43 -0.48
CA GLU A 245 -7.48 -12.64 -0.13
C GLU A 245 -8.92 -12.33 0.29
N VAL A 246 -9.80 -13.33 0.14
CA VAL A 246 -11.17 -13.28 0.63
C VAL A 246 -11.20 -13.58 2.12
N VAL A 247 -11.63 -12.59 2.89
CA VAL A 247 -11.83 -12.66 4.34
C VAL A 247 -13.33 -12.68 4.62
N ILE A 248 -13.75 -13.47 5.61
CA ILE A 248 -15.12 -13.47 6.12
C ILE A 248 -15.15 -12.85 7.52
N PRO A 249 -16.29 -12.31 7.98
CA PRO A 249 -16.46 -11.82 9.35
C PRO A 249 -15.99 -12.81 10.44
N CYS A 250 -15.64 -12.27 11.61
CA CYS A 250 -15.26 -13.03 12.81
C CYS A 250 -13.91 -13.78 12.70
N GLN A 251 -12.97 -13.25 11.92
CA GLN A 251 -11.60 -13.76 11.79
C GLN A 251 -10.60 -12.80 12.42
N ARG A 252 -9.58 -13.34 13.08
CA ARG A 252 -8.41 -12.59 13.55
C ARG A 252 -7.14 -13.19 12.97
N PHE A 253 -6.29 -12.36 12.39
CA PHE A 253 -5.05 -12.80 11.77
C PHE A 253 -4.04 -11.66 11.63
N PRO A 254 -2.74 -12.00 11.61
CA PRO A 254 -1.69 -11.02 11.37
C PRO A 254 -1.53 -10.71 9.88
N LEU A 255 -1.13 -9.48 9.57
CA LEU A 255 -0.80 -9.04 8.22
C LEU A 255 0.47 -8.20 8.19
N HIS A 256 1.38 -8.57 7.29
CA HIS A 256 2.65 -7.85 7.11
C HIS A 256 2.60 -6.97 5.85
N ILE A 257 2.69 -5.66 6.05
CA ILE A 257 2.59 -4.65 5.02
C ILE A 257 3.98 -4.18 4.62
N PHE A 258 4.41 -4.56 3.42
CA PHE A 258 5.70 -4.18 2.87
C PHE A 258 5.59 -3.25 1.65
N GLU A 259 4.51 -3.33 0.87
CA GLU A 259 4.36 -2.53 -0.35
C GLU A 259 4.18 -1.03 -0.01
N PRO A 260 4.95 -0.11 -0.65
CA PRO A 260 4.87 1.33 -0.38
C PRO A 260 3.45 1.93 -0.43
N ARG A 261 2.63 1.50 -1.39
CA ARG A 261 1.24 1.96 -1.52
C ARG A 261 0.38 1.62 -0.31
N TYR A 262 0.52 0.42 0.23
CA TYR A 262 -0.24 -0.03 1.39
C TYR A 262 0.35 0.52 2.69
N ARG A 263 1.66 0.83 2.74
CA ARG A 263 2.25 1.59 3.86
C ARG A 263 1.66 3.00 3.97
N LEU A 264 1.44 3.67 2.85
CA LEU A 264 0.72 4.95 2.82
C LEU A 264 -0.73 4.79 3.27
N MET A 265 -1.43 3.77 2.73
CA MET A 265 -2.82 3.48 3.11
C MET A 265 -2.96 3.25 4.63
N VAL A 266 -2.10 2.41 5.21
CA VAL A 266 -2.10 2.10 6.66
C VAL A 266 -1.89 3.36 7.49
N ARG A 267 -0.95 4.23 7.13
CA ARG A 267 -0.75 5.49 7.87
C ARG A 267 -2.01 6.37 7.86
N ARG A 268 -2.66 6.52 6.69
CA ARG A 268 -3.89 7.31 6.57
C ARG A 268 -5.03 6.74 7.40
N ILE A 269 -5.26 5.43 7.35
CA ILE A 269 -6.35 4.82 8.12
C ILE A 269 -6.05 4.80 9.62
N MET A 270 -4.78 4.69 10.04
CA MET A 270 -4.38 4.77 11.45
C MET A 270 -4.45 6.20 12.03
N GLU A 271 -4.54 7.22 11.17
CA GLU A 271 -4.89 8.60 11.56
C GLU A 271 -6.42 8.81 11.63
N GLY A 272 -7.20 7.90 11.04
CA GLY A 272 -8.64 8.02 10.87
C GLY A 272 -9.43 6.81 11.40
N SER A 273 -10.05 6.04 10.51
CA SER A 273 -11.03 5.01 10.87
C SER A 273 -10.45 3.68 11.38
N HIS A 274 -9.14 3.45 11.20
CA HIS A 274 -8.44 2.20 11.46
C HIS A 274 -9.00 1.01 10.66
N ARG A 275 -9.74 1.28 9.59
CA ARG A 275 -10.49 0.28 8.83
C ARG A 275 -10.09 0.26 7.36
N MET A 276 -10.12 -0.93 6.79
CA MET A 276 -9.93 -1.16 5.35
C MET A 276 -10.78 -2.34 4.88
N GLY A 277 -10.97 -2.46 3.57
CA GLY A 277 -11.67 -3.57 2.94
C GLY A 277 -10.69 -4.62 2.44
N MET A 278 -10.92 -5.88 2.80
CA MET A 278 -10.22 -7.03 2.23
C MET A 278 -11.01 -7.58 1.04
N VAL A 279 -10.36 -7.61 -0.12
CA VAL A 279 -10.98 -8.05 -1.38
C VAL A 279 -10.01 -8.88 -2.21
N ILE A 280 -10.54 -9.67 -3.13
CA ILE A 280 -9.78 -10.40 -4.14
C ILE A 280 -10.09 -9.89 -5.55
N VAL A 281 -9.17 -10.08 -6.48
CA VAL A 281 -9.49 -9.99 -7.91
C VAL A 281 -10.12 -11.32 -8.33
N ASP A 282 -11.28 -11.27 -8.96
CA ASP A 282 -11.89 -12.43 -9.58
C ASP A 282 -11.00 -12.88 -10.76
N PRO A 283 -10.44 -14.10 -10.72
CA PRO A 283 -9.52 -14.57 -11.76
C PRO A 283 -10.19 -14.74 -13.12
N THR A 284 -11.52 -14.86 -13.17
CA THR A 284 -12.27 -15.03 -14.43
C THR A 284 -12.48 -13.70 -15.15
N THR A 285 -12.77 -12.63 -14.40
CA THR A 285 -13.05 -11.29 -14.95
C THR A 285 -11.85 -10.36 -14.94
N GLY A 286 -10.82 -10.66 -14.12
CA GLY A 286 -9.69 -9.78 -13.87
C GLY A 286 -10.06 -8.49 -13.12
N SER A 287 -11.27 -8.42 -12.58
CA SER A 287 -11.82 -7.27 -11.86
C SER A 287 -12.00 -7.59 -10.37
N LEU A 288 -12.15 -6.57 -9.52
CA LEU A 288 -12.42 -6.78 -8.10
C LEU A 288 -13.72 -7.58 -7.92
N ALA A 289 -13.73 -8.49 -6.94
CA ALA A 289 -14.94 -9.19 -6.55
C ALA A 289 -15.99 -8.22 -6.02
N ASP A 290 -17.28 -8.48 -6.33
CA ASP A 290 -18.39 -7.61 -5.95
C ASP A 290 -18.59 -7.46 -4.43
N PHE A 291 -18.15 -8.44 -3.65
CA PHE A 291 -18.31 -8.49 -2.19
C PHE A 291 -16.94 -8.58 -1.51
N ALA A 292 -16.82 -7.89 -0.39
CA ALA A 292 -15.62 -7.80 0.41
C ALA A 292 -15.97 -7.69 1.90
N CYS A 293 -14.94 -7.78 2.75
CA CYS A 293 -15.11 -7.69 4.20
C CYS A 293 -14.32 -6.51 4.75
N GLU A 294 -14.98 -5.68 5.55
CA GLU A 294 -14.34 -4.67 6.38
C GLU A 294 -13.50 -5.37 7.44
N VAL A 295 -12.27 -4.92 7.59
CA VAL A 295 -11.38 -5.33 8.66
C VAL A 295 -10.88 -4.11 9.42
N GLU A 296 -10.70 -4.28 10.73
CA GLU A 296 -10.23 -3.27 11.66
C GLU A 296 -8.84 -3.66 12.17
N ILE A 297 -7.93 -2.70 12.17
CA ILE A 297 -6.58 -2.89 12.72
C ILE A 297 -6.66 -2.75 14.23
N THR A 298 -6.46 -3.85 14.95
CA THR A 298 -6.49 -3.89 16.41
C THR A 298 -5.12 -3.55 17.01
N GLU A 299 -4.04 -3.96 16.35
CA GLU A 299 -2.67 -3.61 16.75
C GLU A 299 -1.83 -3.24 15.52
N CYS A 300 -0.94 -2.25 15.67
CA CYS A 300 -0.11 -1.73 14.58
C CYS A 300 1.32 -1.49 15.07
N GLU A 301 2.24 -2.30 14.58
CA GLU A 301 3.67 -2.24 14.88
C GLU A 301 4.47 -1.73 13.67
N PRO A 302 4.91 -0.45 13.67
CA PRO A 302 5.80 0.06 12.65
C PRO A 302 7.22 -0.50 12.83
N LEU A 303 7.82 -0.95 11.73
CA LEU A 303 9.19 -1.47 11.68
C LEU A 303 10.20 -0.38 11.26
N PRO A 304 11.49 -0.52 11.60
CA PRO A 304 12.51 0.50 11.31
C PRO A 304 12.72 0.85 9.82
N ASP A 305 12.32 -0.04 8.93
CA ASP A 305 12.37 0.13 7.47
C ASP A 305 11.06 0.69 6.87
N GLY A 306 10.13 1.10 7.74
CA GLY A 306 8.83 1.67 7.37
C GLY A 306 7.73 0.64 7.10
N ARG A 307 8.02 -0.66 7.18
CA ARG A 307 6.99 -1.71 7.07
C ARG A 307 6.08 -1.72 8.31
N PHE A 308 4.93 -2.38 8.21
CA PHE A 308 4.03 -2.58 9.34
C PHE A 308 3.74 -4.06 9.56
N TYR A 309 3.76 -4.48 10.82
CA TYR A 309 3.11 -5.71 11.27
C TYR A 309 1.79 -5.32 11.93
N LEU A 310 0.69 -5.88 11.46
CA LEU A 310 -0.67 -5.56 11.90
C LEU A 310 -1.33 -6.79 12.48
N GLU A 311 -2.09 -6.63 13.57
CA GLU A 311 -3.13 -7.58 13.96
C GLU A 311 -4.49 -7.03 13.52
N ILE A 312 -5.26 -7.88 12.86
CA ILE A 312 -6.48 -7.48 12.15
C ILE A 312 -7.66 -8.33 12.63
N GLU A 313 -8.82 -7.69 12.81
CA GLU A 313 -10.10 -8.35 13.08
C GLU A 313 -11.12 -8.03 11.98
N SER A 314 -11.68 -9.06 11.35
CA SER A 314 -12.73 -8.89 10.34
C SER A 314 -14.09 -8.66 10.98
N ARG A 315 -14.83 -7.68 10.44
CA ARG A 315 -16.05 -7.15 11.05
C ARG A 315 -17.28 -7.52 10.23
N ARG A 316 -17.57 -6.75 9.19
CA ARG A 316 -18.83 -6.83 8.43
C ARG A 316 -18.54 -6.83 6.95
N ARG A 317 -19.52 -7.24 6.17
CA ARG A 317 -19.42 -7.35 4.72
C ARG A 317 -20.04 -6.15 4.03
N PHE A 318 -19.52 -5.85 2.85
CA PHE A 318 -20.05 -4.81 1.98
C PHE A 318 -19.96 -5.23 0.52
N ARG A 319 -20.78 -4.60 -0.30
CA ARG A 319 -20.77 -4.71 -1.75
C ARG A 319 -20.02 -3.52 -2.32
N ILE A 320 -19.16 -3.75 -3.31
CA ILE A 320 -18.47 -2.69 -4.06
C ILE A 320 -19.41 -2.19 -5.16
N ILE A 321 -19.71 -0.89 -5.15
CA ILE A 321 -20.49 -0.23 -6.20
C ILE A 321 -19.57 0.17 -7.35
N ARG A 322 -18.44 0.81 -7.02
CA ARG A 322 -17.38 1.18 -7.96
C ARG A 322 -16.06 1.37 -7.22
N SER A 323 -14.95 1.32 -7.96
CA SER A 323 -13.60 1.53 -7.41
C SER A 323 -12.72 2.36 -8.33
N TRP A 324 -11.78 3.10 -7.76
CA TRP A 324 -10.77 3.88 -8.49
C TRP A 324 -9.37 3.70 -7.86
N ASP A 325 -8.35 4.20 -8.55
CA ASP A 325 -6.98 4.29 -8.03
C ASP A 325 -6.80 5.62 -7.30
N GLN A 326 -6.27 5.58 -6.09
CA GLN A 326 -5.90 6.74 -5.30
C GLN A 326 -4.53 6.53 -4.69
N ASP A 327 -3.54 7.30 -5.14
CA ASP A 327 -2.15 7.23 -4.68
C ASP A 327 -1.56 5.81 -4.73
N GLY A 328 -1.98 5.00 -5.72
CA GLY A 328 -1.46 3.66 -5.99
C GLY A 328 -2.18 2.51 -5.28
N TYR A 329 -3.17 2.77 -4.42
CA TYR A 329 -4.06 1.74 -3.87
C TYR A 329 -5.51 1.97 -4.30
N ARG A 330 -6.36 0.95 -4.13
CA ARG A 330 -7.77 1.02 -4.53
C ARG A 330 -8.62 1.65 -3.44
N VAL A 331 -9.53 2.52 -3.82
CA VAL A 331 -10.62 3.00 -2.97
C VAL A 331 -11.93 2.67 -3.66
N ALA A 332 -12.92 2.25 -2.89
CA ALA A 332 -14.24 1.91 -3.39
C ALA A 332 -15.33 2.72 -2.70
N GLU A 333 -16.37 3.00 -3.48
CA GLU A 333 -17.69 3.33 -2.96
C GLU A 333 -18.43 2.03 -2.69
N ILE A 334 -19.01 1.92 -1.49
CA ILE A 334 -19.52 0.66 -0.95
C ILE A 334 -20.96 0.78 -0.48
N GLU A 335 -21.64 -0.37 -0.45
CA GLU A 335 -22.95 -0.55 0.16
C GLU A 335 -22.86 -1.62 1.25
N TRP A 336 -23.31 -1.30 2.47
CA TRP A 336 -23.30 -2.26 3.58
C TRP A 336 -24.33 -3.37 3.37
N VAL A 337 -23.91 -4.62 3.56
CA VAL A 337 -24.79 -5.79 3.36
C VAL A 337 -25.29 -6.29 4.69
N GLN A 338 -26.61 -6.29 4.88
CA GLN A 338 -27.28 -6.81 6.07
C GLN A 338 -28.02 -8.13 5.78
N ASP A 339 -28.03 -9.03 6.76
CA ASP A 339 -28.83 -10.25 6.70
C ASP A 339 -30.33 -9.94 6.74
N ILE A 340 -31.11 -10.88 6.20
CA ILE A 340 -32.56 -10.85 6.33
C ILE A 340 -32.89 -11.40 7.72
N ILE A 341 -33.30 -10.51 8.62
CA ILE A 341 -33.63 -10.87 10.01
C ILE A 341 -35.14 -11.17 10.09
N PRO A 342 -35.55 -12.41 10.44
CA PRO A 342 -36.95 -12.70 10.69
C PRO A 342 -37.47 -11.87 11.87
N PRO A 343 -38.70 -11.31 11.81
CA PRO A 343 -39.25 -10.48 12.88
C PRO A 343 -39.35 -11.22 14.22
N GLU A 344 -39.26 -10.49 15.32
CA GLU A 344 -39.41 -11.06 16.67
C GLU A 344 -40.80 -11.71 16.84
N GLY A 345 -40.85 -12.84 17.55
CA GLY A 345 -42.08 -13.60 17.81
C GLY A 345 -42.60 -14.41 16.61
N THR A 346 -41.88 -14.46 15.50
CA THR A 346 -42.24 -15.32 14.35
C THR A 346 -41.68 -16.73 14.52
N ILE A 347 -42.38 -17.72 13.96
CA ILE A 347 -41.93 -19.13 13.91
C ILE A 347 -40.56 -19.22 13.21
N GLU A 348 -40.36 -18.45 12.14
CA GLU A 348 -39.08 -18.41 11.41
C GLU A 348 -37.91 -17.94 12.30
N ARG A 349 -38.15 -16.97 13.20
CA ARG A 349 -37.15 -16.52 14.16
C ARG A 349 -36.83 -17.59 15.20
N GLU A 350 -37.85 -18.29 15.70
CA GLU A 350 -37.67 -19.39 16.65
C GLU A 350 -36.89 -20.54 16.02
N GLU A 351 -37.24 -20.96 14.80
CA GLU A 351 -36.52 -21.98 14.05
C GLU A 351 -35.05 -21.60 13.81
N LEU A 352 -34.77 -20.32 13.50
CA LEU A 352 -33.40 -19.85 13.32
C LEU A 352 -32.59 -19.95 14.61
N LEU A 353 -33.17 -19.54 15.74
CA LEU A 353 -32.52 -19.63 17.05
C LEU A 353 -32.31 -21.08 17.48
N GLU A 354 -33.29 -21.96 17.25
CA GLU A 354 -33.16 -23.39 17.52
C GLU A 354 -32.07 -24.03 16.64
N LEU A 355 -32.04 -23.75 15.34
CA LEU A 355 -30.99 -24.20 14.44
C LEU A 355 -29.61 -23.71 14.91
N THR A 356 -29.51 -22.45 15.34
CA THR A 356 -28.27 -21.86 15.85
C THR A 356 -27.81 -22.57 17.12
N SER A 357 -28.73 -22.84 18.06
CA SER A 357 -28.42 -23.57 19.29
C SER A 357 -27.94 -25.00 19.00
N ASN A 358 -28.66 -25.72 18.15
CA ASN A 358 -28.29 -27.08 17.75
C ASN A 358 -26.93 -27.11 17.04
N ALA A 359 -26.66 -26.14 16.16
CA ALA A 359 -25.37 -25.99 15.50
C ALA A 359 -24.24 -25.66 16.49
N ALA A 360 -24.49 -24.80 17.48
CA ALA A 360 -23.52 -24.45 18.51
C ALA A 360 -23.16 -25.65 19.39
N GLU A 361 -24.14 -26.46 19.81
CA GLU A 361 -23.89 -27.69 20.56
C GLU A 361 -23.08 -28.71 19.74
N HIS A 362 -23.45 -28.92 18.47
CA HIS A 362 -22.70 -29.78 17.57
C HIS A 362 -21.24 -29.32 17.44
N THR A 363 -21.04 -28.01 17.30
CA THR A 363 -19.72 -27.40 17.14
C THR A 363 -18.89 -27.50 18.41
N ARG A 364 -19.46 -27.26 19.60
CA ARG A 364 -18.76 -27.48 20.88
C ARG A 364 -18.31 -28.93 21.05
N SER A 365 -19.17 -29.88 20.69
CA SER A 365 -18.81 -31.31 20.70
C SER A 365 -17.68 -31.63 19.72
N TRP A 366 -17.68 -31.01 18.54
CA TRP A 366 -16.58 -31.11 17.58
C TRP A 366 -15.27 -30.51 18.12
N ILE A 367 -15.30 -29.29 18.69
CA ILE A 367 -14.13 -28.64 19.30
C ILE A 367 -13.56 -29.51 20.42
N ARG A 368 -14.43 -30.06 21.30
CA ARG A 368 -14.00 -30.96 22.38
C ARG A 368 -13.25 -32.17 21.84
N ARG A 369 -13.81 -32.87 20.84
CA ARG A 369 -13.12 -34.00 20.18
C ARG A 369 -11.80 -33.60 19.53
N ALA A 370 -11.74 -32.40 18.93
CA ALA A 370 -10.52 -31.88 18.33
C ALA A 370 -9.44 -31.57 19.40
N LYS A 371 -9.83 -31.06 20.57
CA LYS A 371 -8.93 -30.82 21.71
C LYS A 371 -8.38 -32.13 22.27
N ASP A 372 -9.26 -33.12 22.45
CA ASP A 372 -8.85 -34.46 22.92
C ASP A 372 -7.85 -35.10 21.94
N ALA A 373 -8.08 -34.97 20.62
CA ALA A 373 -7.16 -35.46 19.59
C ALA A 373 -5.84 -34.67 19.50
N ALA A 374 -5.83 -33.41 19.96
CA ALA A 374 -4.67 -32.52 19.94
C ALA A 374 -3.92 -32.45 21.29
N GLN A 375 -4.18 -33.38 22.22
CA GLN A 375 -3.67 -33.32 23.59
C GLN A 375 -2.13 -33.19 23.69
N TYR A 376 -1.39 -33.69 22.69
CA TYR A 376 0.08 -33.62 22.64
C TYR A 376 0.63 -32.45 21.81
N ASP A 377 -0.23 -31.62 21.21
CA ASP A 377 0.14 -30.43 20.44
C ASP A 377 -0.38 -29.17 21.13
N GLN A 378 0.46 -28.60 21.99
CA GLN A 378 0.11 -27.43 22.80
C GLN A 378 -0.28 -26.22 21.94
N ARG A 379 0.37 -26.01 20.78
CA ARG A 379 0.04 -24.90 19.88
C ARG A 379 -1.34 -25.07 19.26
N LYS A 380 -1.68 -26.29 18.86
CA LYS A 380 -3.01 -26.61 18.32
C LYS A 380 -4.09 -26.48 19.40
N LEU A 381 -3.79 -26.88 20.63
CA LEU A 381 -4.70 -26.73 21.76
C LEU A 381 -4.99 -25.25 22.07
N GLU A 382 -3.96 -24.40 22.13
CA GLU A 382 -4.10 -22.96 22.32
C GLU A 382 -4.97 -22.31 21.23
N LYS A 383 -4.75 -22.68 19.95
CA LYS A 383 -5.61 -22.23 18.85
C LYS A 383 -7.07 -22.63 19.06
N LEU A 384 -7.34 -23.87 19.47
CA LEU A 384 -8.70 -24.36 19.72
C LEU A 384 -9.38 -23.68 20.91
N HIS A 385 -8.62 -23.33 21.96
CA HIS A 385 -9.14 -22.52 23.06
C HIS A 385 -9.50 -21.10 22.62
N ASN A 386 -8.65 -20.46 21.81
CA ASN A 386 -8.94 -19.13 21.27
C ASN A 386 -10.14 -19.15 20.31
N LEU A 387 -10.30 -20.19 19.48
CA LEU A 387 -11.46 -20.34 18.61
C LEU A 387 -12.77 -20.48 19.40
N GLU A 388 -12.77 -21.29 20.47
CA GLU A 388 -13.94 -21.47 21.33
C GLU A 388 -14.30 -20.20 22.10
N SER A 389 -13.31 -19.42 22.56
CA SER A 389 -13.56 -18.16 23.27
C SER A 389 -14.11 -17.06 22.37
N MET A 390 -13.84 -17.11 21.07
CA MET A 390 -14.40 -16.18 20.07
C MET A 390 -15.79 -16.58 19.56
N MET A 391 -16.35 -17.70 20.02
CA MET A 391 -17.67 -18.16 19.57
C MET A 391 -18.76 -17.15 19.94
N PRO A 392 -19.50 -16.61 18.94
CA PRO A 392 -20.59 -15.67 19.20
C PRO A 392 -21.75 -16.29 20.00
N SER A 393 -22.54 -15.43 20.61
CA SER A 393 -23.75 -15.84 21.32
C SER A 393 -24.77 -16.45 20.35
N VAL A 394 -25.52 -17.46 20.80
CA VAL A 394 -26.64 -18.03 20.03
C VAL A 394 -27.76 -17.01 19.76
N ARG A 395 -27.77 -15.89 20.50
CA ARG A 395 -28.66 -14.75 20.27
C ARG A 395 -28.22 -13.87 19.09
N ASP A 396 -27.03 -14.11 18.55
CA ASP A 396 -26.50 -13.51 17.32
C ASP A 396 -26.27 -14.61 16.26
N PRO A 397 -27.32 -15.08 15.57
CA PRO A 397 -27.21 -16.09 14.53
C PRO A 397 -26.30 -15.67 13.37
N GLU A 398 -26.27 -14.38 13.03
CA GLU A 398 -25.46 -13.87 11.91
C GLU A 398 -23.97 -14.00 12.24
N GLY A 399 -23.53 -13.44 13.37
CA GLY A 399 -22.15 -13.58 13.83
C GLY A 399 -21.76 -15.05 13.98
N PHE A 400 -22.64 -15.86 14.59
CA PHE A 400 -22.40 -17.30 14.73
C PHE A 400 -22.22 -18.00 13.38
N SER A 401 -23.03 -17.67 12.38
CA SER A 401 -22.96 -18.30 11.06
C SER A 401 -21.64 -18.03 10.32
N PHE A 402 -21.07 -16.83 10.47
CA PHE A 402 -19.76 -16.50 9.91
C PHE A 402 -18.64 -17.15 10.70
N TRP A 403 -18.67 -17.05 12.03
CA TRP A 403 -17.72 -17.74 12.91
C TRP A 403 -17.66 -19.24 12.62
N LEU A 404 -18.82 -19.91 12.47
CA LEU A 404 -18.89 -21.33 12.12
C LEU A 404 -18.12 -21.65 10.83
N ALA A 405 -18.23 -20.79 9.82
CA ALA A 405 -17.53 -20.97 8.55
C ALA A 405 -16.00 -20.78 8.68
N THR A 406 -15.51 -20.08 9.72
CA THR A 406 -14.07 -19.93 9.98
C THR A 406 -13.41 -21.23 10.46
N LEU A 407 -14.20 -22.20 10.93
CA LEU A 407 -13.69 -23.48 11.44
C LEU A 407 -13.23 -24.45 10.35
N SER A 408 -13.57 -24.18 9.09
CA SER A 408 -13.20 -25.01 7.94
C SER A 408 -12.24 -24.28 7.02
N ASN A 409 -11.32 -25.01 6.38
CA ASN A 409 -10.42 -24.42 5.41
C ASN A 409 -11.12 -24.23 4.04
N LEU A 410 -11.83 -23.11 3.89
CA LEU A 410 -12.62 -22.81 2.69
C LEU A 410 -11.76 -22.24 1.55
N ARG A 411 -12.08 -22.65 0.32
CA ARG A 411 -11.50 -22.03 -0.88
C ARG A 411 -12.01 -20.60 -1.02
N PRO A 412 -11.25 -19.69 -1.68
CA PRO A 412 -11.67 -18.30 -1.86
C PRO A 412 -13.07 -18.14 -2.47
N GLN A 413 -13.44 -18.99 -3.44
CA GLN A 413 -14.76 -18.94 -4.06
C GLN A 413 -15.88 -19.28 -3.06
N ASP A 414 -15.67 -20.28 -2.21
CA ASP A 414 -16.66 -20.67 -1.20
C ASP A 414 -16.84 -19.56 -0.16
N ARG A 415 -15.75 -18.86 0.22
CA ARG A 415 -15.82 -17.67 1.09
C ARG A 415 -16.60 -16.52 0.44
N LEU A 416 -16.38 -16.24 -0.84
CA LEU A 416 -17.14 -15.22 -1.57
C LEU A 416 -18.64 -15.54 -1.62
N GLU A 417 -19.00 -16.80 -1.84
CA GLU A 417 -20.40 -17.23 -1.78
C GLU A 417 -21.02 -16.99 -0.40
N LEU A 418 -20.29 -17.29 0.69
CA LEU A 418 -20.77 -17.00 2.04
C LEU A 418 -20.97 -15.50 2.28
N LEU A 419 -20.11 -14.65 1.72
CA LEU A 419 -20.27 -13.19 1.74
C LEU A 419 -21.47 -12.69 0.91
N ARG A 420 -22.04 -13.50 0.00
CA ARG A 420 -23.23 -13.14 -0.80
C ARG A 420 -24.54 -13.53 -0.12
N ILE A 421 -24.56 -14.66 0.58
CA ILE A 421 -25.79 -15.21 1.20
C ILE A 421 -26.34 -14.22 2.24
N ARG A 422 -27.60 -13.81 2.12
CA ARG A 422 -28.28 -12.96 3.13
C ARG A 422 -29.20 -13.72 4.08
N ASP A 423 -29.45 -15.00 3.77
CA ASP A 423 -30.20 -15.90 4.64
C ASP A 423 -29.23 -16.60 5.61
N THR A 424 -29.30 -16.22 6.89
CA THR A 424 -28.47 -16.79 7.95
C THR A 424 -28.71 -18.29 8.14
N LYS A 425 -29.94 -18.79 7.94
CA LYS A 425 -30.30 -20.21 8.07
C LYS A 425 -29.55 -21.04 7.03
N GLU A 426 -29.52 -20.56 5.79
CA GLU A 426 -28.77 -21.18 4.71
C GLU A 426 -27.26 -21.14 4.97
N ARG A 427 -26.74 -20.02 5.50
CA ARG A 427 -25.31 -19.90 5.84
C ARG A 427 -24.89 -20.91 6.92
N ILE A 428 -25.69 -21.09 7.97
CA ILE A 428 -25.44 -22.08 9.03
C ILE A 428 -25.43 -23.50 8.45
N LYS A 429 -26.41 -23.85 7.60
CA LYS A 429 -26.48 -25.16 6.95
C LYS A 429 -25.23 -25.44 6.12
N ARG A 430 -24.76 -24.48 5.31
CA ARG A 430 -23.51 -24.61 4.54
C ARG A 430 -22.28 -24.74 5.44
N GLY A 431 -22.19 -23.93 6.49
CA GLY A 431 -21.11 -24.03 7.49
C GLY A 431 -21.01 -25.43 8.10
N LEU A 432 -22.15 -26.03 8.49
CA LEU A 432 -22.18 -27.40 9.01
C LEU A 432 -21.78 -28.46 7.96
N ILE A 433 -22.13 -28.27 6.68
CA ILE A 433 -21.69 -29.15 5.59
C ILE A 433 -20.17 -29.09 5.47
N PHE A 434 -19.59 -27.88 5.41
CA PHE A 434 -18.15 -27.69 5.32
C PHE A 434 -17.41 -28.35 6.49
N LEU A 435 -17.90 -28.15 7.72
CA LEU A 435 -17.32 -28.74 8.93
C LEU A 435 -17.34 -30.27 8.93
N LYS A 436 -18.35 -30.89 8.29
CA LYS A 436 -18.42 -32.36 8.13
C LYS A 436 -17.45 -32.87 7.08
N THR A 437 -17.33 -32.19 5.94
CA THR A 437 -16.35 -32.57 4.90
C THR A 437 -14.91 -32.44 5.37
N ASP A 438 -14.59 -31.45 6.20
CA ASP A 438 -13.23 -31.24 6.71
C ASP A 438 -12.81 -32.33 7.72
N GLN A 439 -13.75 -33.02 8.37
CA GLN A 439 -13.44 -34.20 9.20
C GLN A 439 -12.81 -35.36 8.43
N GLY A 440 -12.92 -35.37 7.08
CA GLY A 440 -12.27 -36.35 6.20
C GLY A 440 -10.84 -35.96 5.78
N CYS A 441 -10.45 -34.69 5.90
CA CYS A 441 -9.14 -34.18 5.51
C CYS A 441 -8.37 -33.75 6.76
N ARG A 442 -7.27 -34.45 7.05
CA ARG A 442 -6.35 -34.09 8.15
C ARG A 442 -6.00 -32.60 8.07
N MET A 443 -6.39 -31.84 9.10
CA MET A 443 -5.91 -30.48 9.33
C MET A 443 -4.37 -30.50 9.33
N GLN A 444 -3.76 -29.96 8.27
CA GLN A 444 -2.31 -29.74 8.15
C GLN A 444 -1.92 -28.40 8.75
#